data_AF-A0A0P9NE69-F1
#
_entry.id   AF-A0A0P9NE69-F1
#
_cell.length_a   1.000
_cell.length_b   1.000
_cell.length_c   1.000
_cell.angle_alpha   90.00
_cell.angle_beta   90.00
_cell.angle_gamma   90.00
#
_symmetry.space_group_name_H-M   'P 1'
#
loop_
_entity.id
_entity.type
_entity.pdbx_description
1 polymer ?
#
loop_
_entity_poly.entity_id
_entity_poly.type
_entity_poly.pdbx_seq_one_letter_code
_entity_poly.pdbx_strand_id
1 'polypeptide(L)'
;MLLSKHRLRTPPARYFDNHFQLPALLDDVDVFALAMELGDRVYARSVQLHDEITPRMAEEGMRVFDAYLGLYLPVFLGKRILP
;
A
#
# COMPACT_ATOMS: atom_id res chain seq x y z
N MET A 1 -24.78 5.66 11.38
CA MET A 1 -23.50 6.21 10.88
C MET A 1 -22.64 5.05 10.37
N LEU A 2 -23.00 4.50 9.21
CA LEU A 2 -22.64 3.14 8.74
C LEU A 2 -21.61 3.17 7.59
N LEU A 3 -20.60 4.05 7.62
CA LEU A 3 -19.77 4.34 6.43
C LEU A 3 -18.32 3.81 6.47
N SER A 4 -17.94 2.92 7.39
CA SER A 4 -16.50 2.58 7.57
C SER A 4 -16.12 1.14 7.24
N LYS A 5 -17.07 0.26 6.90
CA LYS A 5 -16.81 -1.19 6.78
C LYS A 5 -16.10 -1.62 5.50
N HIS A 6 -15.79 -0.71 4.58
CA HIS A 6 -15.17 -1.05 3.29
C HIS A 6 -13.76 -0.51 3.09
N ARG A 7 -13.26 0.29 4.03
CA ARG A 7 -11.95 0.97 3.95
C ARG A 7 -10.75 0.08 4.29
N LEU A 8 -10.99 -1.01 5.03
CA LEU A 8 -9.93 -1.88 5.59
C LEU A 8 -10.12 -3.34 5.19
N ARG A 9 -10.61 -3.60 3.98
CA ARG A 9 -10.89 -4.99 3.54
C ARG A 9 -9.61 -5.79 3.33
N THR A 10 -8.49 -5.10 3.11
CA THR A 10 -7.20 -5.74 2.84
C THR A 10 -6.34 -5.82 4.11
N PRO A 11 -5.60 -6.94 4.30
CA PRO A 11 -4.68 -7.11 5.44
C PRO A 11 -3.69 -5.94 5.65
N PRO A 12 -3.10 -5.33 4.61
CA PRO A 12 -2.18 -4.21 4.76
C PRO A 12 -2.86 -2.96 5.30
N ALA A 13 -3.99 -2.54 4.72
CA ALA A 13 -4.72 -1.35 5.17
C ALA A 13 -5.08 -1.46 6.65
N ARG A 14 -5.54 -2.64 7.07
CA ARG A 14 -5.87 -2.92 8.48
C ARG A 14 -4.65 -2.86 9.39
N TYR A 15 -3.50 -3.34 8.94
CA TYR A 15 -2.25 -3.23 9.71
C TYR A 15 -1.86 -1.77 9.93
N PHE A 16 -1.93 -0.94 8.89
CA PHE A 16 -1.63 0.49 9.01
C PHE A 16 -2.63 1.21 9.94
N ASP A 17 -3.94 0.97 9.81
CA ASP A 17 -4.95 1.62 10.66
C ASP A 17 -4.85 1.26 12.15
N ASN A 18 -4.27 0.11 12.49
CA ASN A 18 -4.03 -0.27 13.88
C ASN A 18 -2.93 0.58 14.54
N HIS A 19 -1.95 1.04 13.76
CA HIS A 19 -0.77 1.74 14.28
C HIS A 19 -0.79 3.25 14.00
N PHE A 20 -1.45 3.66 12.92
CA PHE A 20 -1.43 5.03 12.40
C PHE A 20 -2.84 5.56 12.15
N GLN A 21 -3.00 6.88 12.30
CA GLN A 21 -4.21 7.58 11.88
C GLN A 21 -4.16 7.75 10.37
N LEU A 22 -4.93 6.92 9.66
CA LEU A 22 -5.05 7.05 8.21
C LEU A 22 -5.94 8.24 7.83
N PRO A 23 -5.61 8.98 6.76
CA PRO A 23 -6.50 9.99 6.21
C PRO A 23 -7.80 9.35 5.69
N ALA A 24 -8.79 10.18 5.37
CA ALA A 24 -9.94 9.71 4.62
C ALA A 24 -9.48 9.28 3.21
N LEU A 25 -9.30 7.98 3.03
CA LEU A 25 -9.01 7.38 1.72
C LEU A 25 -10.29 7.30 0.87
N LEU A 26 -10.11 7.16 -0.44
CA LEU A 26 -11.20 6.92 -1.39
C LEU A 26 -11.99 5.67 -0.99
N ASP A 27 -13.33 5.76 -0.98
CA ASP A 27 -14.19 4.65 -0.54
C ASP A 27 -14.47 3.64 -1.67
N ASP A 28 -14.19 3.99 -2.93
CA ASP A 28 -14.41 3.19 -4.14
C ASP A 28 -13.16 2.44 -4.63
N VAL A 29 -11.98 2.78 -4.10
CA VAL A 29 -10.70 2.17 -4.48
C VAL A 29 -9.96 1.67 -3.24
N ASP A 30 -9.60 0.38 -3.21
CA ASP A 30 -8.72 -0.17 -2.18
C ASP A 30 -7.26 0.22 -2.50
N VAL A 31 -6.88 1.42 -2.05
CA VAL A 31 -5.58 2.04 -2.35
C VAL A 31 -4.41 1.15 -1.96
N PHE A 32 -4.48 0.42 -0.84
CA PHE A 32 -3.41 -0.44 -0.37
C PHE A 32 -3.28 -1.73 -1.21
N ALA A 33 -4.40 -2.38 -1.55
CA ALA A 33 -4.34 -3.52 -2.46
C ALA A 33 -3.78 -3.11 -3.83
N LEU A 34 -4.27 -2.00 -4.39
CA LEU A 34 -3.81 -1.55 -5.69
C LEU A 34 -2.31 -1.20 -5.69
N ALA A 35 -1.81 -0.56 -4.61
CA ALA A 35 -0.38 -0.33 -4.44
C ALA A 35 0.43 -1.64 -4.46
N MET A 36 -0.05 -2.66 -3.74
CA MET A 36 0.59 -3.98 -3.71
C MET A 36 0.57 -4.66 -5.08
N GLU A 37 -0.56 -4.65 -5.78
CA GLU A 37 -0.70 -5.24 -7.10
C GLU A 37 0.24 -4.59 -8.13
N LEU A 38 0.42 -3.27 -8.06
CA LEU A 38 1.36 -2.55 -8.91
C LEU A 38 2.81 -2.96 -8.65
N GLY A 39 3.22 -3.07 -7.38
CA GLY A 39 4.56 -3.54 -7.00
C GLY A 39 4.80 -5.00 -7.40
N ASP A 40 3.82 -5.87 -7.17
CA ASP A 40 3.89 -7.29 -7.54
C ASP A 40 4.07 -7.48 -9.05
N ARG A 41 3.46 -6.61 -9.86
CA ARG A 41 3.65 -6.63 -11.31
C ARG A 41 5.09 -6.34 -11.74
N VAL A 42 5.81 -5.50 -10.99
CA VAL A 42 7.25 -5.25 -11.21
C VAL A 42 8.05 -6.50 -10.84
N TYR A 43 7.73 -7.13 -9.71
CA TYR A 43 8.41 -8.37 -9.27
C TYR A 43 8.16 -9.53 -10.23
N ALA A 44 6.92 -9.74 -10.67
CA ALA A 44 6.57 -10.72 -11.69
C ALA A 44 7.34 -10.47 -12.99
N ARG A 45 7.51 -9.20 -13.40
CA ARG A 45 8.31 -8.85 -14.57
C ARG A 45 9.79 -9.21 -14.39
N SER A 46 10.35 -9.04 -13.19
CA SER A 46 11.72 -9.47 -12.90
C SER A 46 11.88 -10.98 -13.05
N VAL A 47 10.99 -11.75 -12.41
CA VAL A 47 11.04 -13.22 -12.49
C VAL A 47 10.89 -13.69 -13.93
N GLN A 48 10.01 -13.08 -14.73
CA GLN A 48 9.87 -13.42 -16.15
C GLN A 48 11.13 -13.17 -16.99
N LEU A 49 11.95 -12.17 -16.61
CA LEU A 49 13.13 -11.77 -17.38
C LEU A 49 14.43 -12.37 -16.87
N HIS A 50 14.49 -12.70 -15.58
CA HIS A 50 15.71 -13.03 -14.87
C HIS A 50 15.60 -14.31 -14.04
N ASP A 51 14.44 -14.98 -14.01
CA ASP A 51 14.11 -16.12 -13.14
C ASP A 51 14.23 -15.83 -11.64
N GLU A 52 14.44 -14.56 -11.27
CA GLU A 52 14.51 -14.09 -9.90
C GLU A 52 14.02 -12.63 -9.79
N ILE A 53 13.73 -12.19 -8.57
CA ILE A 53 13.58 -10.77 -8.27
C ILE A 53 14.99 -10.19 -8.08
N THR A 54 15.52 -9.52 -9.08
CA THR A 54 16.84 -8.89 -8.98
C THR A 54 16.80 -7.75 -7.96
N PRO A 55 17.92 -7.40 -7.31
CA PRO A 55 17.96 -6.27 -6.35
C PRO A 55 17.43 -4.96 -6.95
N ARG A 56 17.73 -4.69 -8.22
CA ARG A 56 17.25 -3.49 -8.89
C ARG A 56 15.73 -3.50 -9.08
N MET A 57 15.15 -4.64 -9.45
CA MET A 57 13.70 -4.75 -9.61
C MET A 57 12.97 -4.78 -8.26
N ALA A 58 13.62 -5.26 -7.20
CA ALA A 58 13.13 -5.14 -5.83
C ALA A 58 12.99 -3.65 -5.44
N GLU A 59 14.02 -2.84 -5.70
CA GLU A 59 13.96 -1.39 -5.50
C GLU A 59 12.84 -0.74 -6.33
N GLU A 60 12.70 -1.10 -7.61
CA GLU A 60 11.66 -0.52 -8.46
C GLU A 60 10.24 -0.88 -8.02
N GLY A 61 10.00 -2.13 -7.56
CA GLY A 61 8.68 -2.49 -7.04
C GLY A 61 8.32 -1.70 -5.77
N MET A 62 9.29 -1.48 -4.88
CA MET A 62 9.12 -0.59 -3.73
C MET A 62 8.89 0.87 -4.16
N ARG A 63 9.61 1.37 -5.16
CA ARG A 63 9.41 2.74 -5.68
C ARG A 63 8.01 2.94 -6.23
N VAL A 64 7.45 1.97 -6.96
CA VAL A 64 6.08 2.05 -7.48
C VAL A 64 5.06 2.04 -6.33
N PHE A 65 5.26 1.17 -5.34
CA PHE A 65 4.42 1.12 -4.15
C PHE A 65 4.43 2.45 -3.39
N ASP A 66 5.61 2.99 -3.08
CA ASP A 66 5.77 4.25 -2.36
C ASP A 66 5.22 5.44 -3.14
N ALA A 67 5.47 5.50 -4.46
CA ALA A 67 4.97 6.58 -5.30
C ALA A 67 3.44 6.59 -5.38
N TYR A 68 2.82 5.41 -5.52
CA TYR A 68 1.36 5.32 -5.59
C TYR A 68 0.72 5.65 -4.24
N LEU A 69 1.22 5.10 -3.13
CA LEU A 69 0.71 5.44 -1.80
C LEU A 69 0.92 6.92 -1.46
N GLY A 70 2.03 7.52 -1.90
CA GLY A 70 2.33 8.93 -1.68
C GLY A 70 1.33 9.90 -2.32
N LEU A 71 0.48 9.45 -3.26
CA LEU A 71 -0.63 10.24 -3.79
C LEU A 71 -1.78 10.40 -2.78
N TYR A 72 -1.88 9.50 -1.80
CA TYR A 72 -2.99 9.41 -0.86
C TYR A 72 -2.58 9.60 0.60
N LEU A 73 -1.34 9.25 0.95
CA LEU A 73 -0.83 9.34 2.30
C LEU A 73 0.03 10.60 2.48
N PRO A 74 -0.10 11.30 3.62
CA PRO A 74 0.85 12.34 3.98
C PRO A 74 2.24 11.74 4.22
N VAL A 75 3.28 12.55 4.02
CA VAL A 75 4.69 12.16 4.26
C VAL A 75 4.91 11.63 5.68
N PHE A 76 4.12 12.12 6.65
CA PHE A 76 4.12 11.65 8.02
C PHE A 76 2.72 11.27 8.45
N LEU A 77 2.55 10.02 8.90
CA LEU A 77 1.32 9.56 9.53
C LEU A 77 1.38 9.76 11.04
N GLY A 78 0.31 10.32 11.61
CA GLY A 78 0.17 10.42 13.06
C GLY A 78 0.06 9.03 13.69
N LYS A 79 0.86 8.75 14.72
CA LYS A 79 0.73 7.51 15.49
C LYS A 79 -0.60 7.51 16.24
N ARG A 80 -1.30 6.38 16.28
CA ARG A 80 -2.46 6.26 17.19
C ARG A 80 -1.95 6.21 18.63
N ILE A 81 -2.40 7.17 19.43
CA ILE A 81 -2.27 7.08 20.88
C ILE A 81 -3.37 6.13 21.32
N LEU A 82 -3.01 4.85 21.50
CA LEU A 82 -3.91 3.90 22.15
C LEU A 82 -3.98 4.30 23.64
N PRO A 83 -5.19 4.40 24.23
CA PRO A 83 -5.35 4.66 25.67
C PRO A 83 -4.79 3.51 26.52
#